data_AF-A0A8E0S7G9-F1
#
_entry.id   AF-A0A8E0S7G9-F1
#
_cell.length_a   1.000
_cell.length_b   1.000
_cell.length_c   1.000
_cell.angle_alpha   90.00
_cell.angle_beta   90.00
_cell.angle_gamma   90.00
#
_symmetry.space_group_name_H-M   'P 1'
#
loop_
_entity.id
_entity.type
_entity.pdbx_description
1 polymer ?
#
loop_
_entity_poly.entity_id
_entity_poly.type
_entity_poly.pdbx_seq_one_letter_code
_entity_poly.pdbx_strand_id
1 'polypeptide(L)'
;MLPELFTINLPEFGRSRIPIQILRKTPHKNLSSFMFEPLMDQPIREKLRRLLVVFAGVMFEHGLGNSFFLTGTSLLGSIRHHDFIPWETKIQLSVDVSAQKFVRQLLSNLGPCCQLKQGFYFDRLYTLEIESKDYSSENLEPDSVSSEHPFHIEIGYHANGYFTISRMTPKLEETRVWLVETVFPLYLRPFGSQWLPTPCDARTYLGIEGYDVNSCMPSSYWLENVRVQSAPNASCTPLKGKYAFVDLPNDTSKNLYGCELTGVTSERLVLQENFPYNRVLREICVATR
;
A
#
# COMPACT_ATOMS: atom_id res chain seq x y z
N MET A 1 -0.66 -24.44 -5.60
CA MET A 1 -0.33 -23.93 -4.25
C MET A 1 0.48 -22.65 -4.45
N LEU A 2 0.13 -21.55 -3.79
CA LEU A 2 0.90 -20.30 -3.90
C LEU A 2 2.22 -20.45 -3.14
N PRO A 3 3.34 -19.88 -3.62
CA PRO A 3 4.61 -19.95 -2.91
C PRO A 3 4.54 -19.16 -1.60
N GLU A 4 5.29 -19.64 -0.60
CA GLU A 4 5.43 -19.01 0.70
C GLU A 4 6.30 -17.76 0.62
N LEU A 5 5.71 -16.58 0.84
CA LEU A 5 6.40 -15.31 0.64
C LEU A 5 7.39 -14.97 1.76
N PHE A 6 7.27 -15.58 2.94
CA PHE A 6 8.16 -15.33 4.07
C PHE A 6 9.55 -15.95 3.92
N THR A 7 9.73 -16.88 2.98
CA THR A 7 11.04 -17.43 2.61
C THR A 7 11.84 -16.46 1.74
N ILE A 8 11.22 -15.37 1.29
CA ILE A 8 11.79 -14.44 0.33
C ILE A 8 12.34 -13.23 1.07
N ASN A 9 13.67 -13.13 1.12
CA ASN A 9 14.38 -12.02 1.73
C ASN A 9 14.20 -10.74 0.89
N LEU A 10 13.24 -9.90 1.29
CA LEU A 10 13.18 -8.52 0.81
C LEU A 10 14.32 -7.72 1.46
N PRO A 11 14.93 -6.77 0.72
CA PRO A 11 16.04 -5.99 1.26
C PRO A 11 15.54 -5.15 2.45
N GLU A 12 16.36 -5.04 3.49
CA GLU A 12 16.04 -4.16 4.60
C GLU A 12 15.90 -2.72 4.10
N PHE A 13 14.76 -2.11 4.38
CA PHE A 13 14.57 -0.70 4.07
C PHE A 13 15.47 0.14 4.97
N GLY A 14 16.11 1.15 4.39
CA GLY A 14 16.93 2.09 5.16
C GLY A 14 16.14 2.74 6.30
N ARG A 15 16.85 3.11 7.37
CA ARG A 15 16.26 3.85 8.50
C ARG A 15 15.67 5.17 8.02
N SER A 16 14.52 5.54 8.58
CA SER A 16 13.95 6.86 8.42
C SER A 16 14.95 7.90 8.89
N ARG A 17 15.23 8.86 8.03
CA ARG A 17 16.03 10.04 8.36
C ARG A 17 15.18 11.18 8.90
N ILE A 18 13.86 10.96 8.99
CA ILE A 18 12.87 11.97 9.36
C ILE A 18 12.26 11.54 10.69
N PRO A 19 12.56 12.27 11.79
CA PRO A 19 11.92 12.03 13.07
C PRO A 19 10.39 12.10 12.95
N ILE A 20 9.69 11.16 13.57
CA ILE A 20 8.23 11.06 13.48
C ILE A 20 7.54 12.31 14.03
N GLN A 21 8.18 13.01 14.98
CA GLN A 21 7.68 14.28 15.54
C GLN A 21 7.62 15.39 14.47
N ILE A 22 8.41 15.29 13.41
CA ILE A 22 8.42 16.22 12.27
C ILE A 22 7.28 15.91 11.30
N LEU A 23 6.82 14.65 11.21
CA LEU A 23 5.58 14.27 10.51
C LEU A 23 4.31 14.81 11.20
N ARG A 24 4.43 15.80 12.09
CA ARG A 24 3.32 16.54 12.72
C ARG A 24 3.44 18.06 12.58
N LYS A 25 4.54 18.60 12.00
CA LYS A 25 4.76 20.05 11.88
C LYS A 25 5.20 20.43 10.44
N THR A 26 4.38 21.22 9.75
CA THR A 26 4.57 21.78 8.39
C THR A 26 5.72 22.80 8.29
N PRO A 27 6.15 23.24 7.08
CA PRO A 27 6.73 22.52 5.95
C PRO A 27 8.26 22.71 5.87
N HIS A 28 8.99 21.71 5.37
CA HIS A 28 10.43 21.84 5.14
C HIS A 28 10.75 22.65 3.88
N LYS A 29 11.68 23.63 3.99
CA LYS A 29 12.27 24.35 2.85
C LYS A 29 12.99 23.44 1.83
N ASN A 30 13.26 22.18 2.20
CA ASN A 30 13.95 21.18 1.38
C ASN A 30 13.08 19.92 1.17
N LEU A 31 11.76 20.05 1.05
CA LEU A 31 10.87 18.88 0.90
C LEU A 31 11.32 17.95 -0.24
N SER A 32 11.87 18.51 -1.33
CA SER A 32 12.40 17.75 -2.48
C SER A 32 13.47 16.72 -2.13
N SER A 33 14.35 16.99 -1.17
CA SER A 33 15.40 16.03 -0.78
C SER A 33 14.88 14.88 0.08
N PHE A 34 13.64 14.97 0.58
CA PHE A 34 13.05 14.03 1.53
C PHE A 34 11.83 13.27 0.97
N MET A 35 11.31 13.66 -0.20
CA MET A 35 10.06 13.10 -0.75
C MET A 35 10.09 11.57 -0.91
N PHE A 36 11.28 11.02 -1.16
CA PHE A 36 11.53 9.61 -1.40
C PHE A 36 12.43 8.98 -0.33
N GLU A 37 12.60 9.62 0.83
CA GLU A 37 13.25 9.00 1.98
C GLU A 37 12.25 8.10 2.72
N PRO A 38 12.71 6.99 3.33
CA PRO A 38 11.82 6.14 4.10
C PRO A 38 11.20 6.93 5.25
N LEU A 39 9.89 6.81 5.44
CA LEU A 39 9.16 7.45 6.54
C LEU A 39 8.92 6.52 7.73
N MET A 40 9.07 5.21 7.51
CA MET A 40 8.94 4.18 8.52
C MET A 40 10.25 3.42 8.68
N ASP A 41 10.73 3.35 9.92
CA ASP A 41 11.75 2.39 10.34
C ASP A 41 11.22 0.95 10.30
N GLN A 42 12.14 -0.02 10.25
CA GLN A 42 11.83 -1.44 10.19
C GLN A 42 10.90 -1.93 11.32
N PRO A 43 11.04 -1.51 12.60
CA PRO A 43 10.12 -1.94 13.66
C PRO A 43 8.68 -1.46 13.42
N ILE A 44 8.50 -0.24 12.90
CA ILE A 44 7.18 0.32 12.60
C ILE A 44 6.54 -0.42 11.43
N ARG A 45 7.33 -0.67 10.36
CA ARG A 45 6.86 -1.49 9.23
C ARG A 45 6.43 -2.87 9.67
N GLU A 46 7.19 -3.50 10.56
CA GLU A 46 6.88 -4.84 11.06
C GLU A 46 5.58 -4.85 11.88
N LYS A 47 5.38 -3.85 12.76
CA LYS A 47 4.11 -3.67 13.48
C LYS A 47 2.93 -3.48 12.51
N LEU A 48 3.11 -2.67 11.45
CA LEU A 48 2.08 -2.44 10.44
C LEU A 48 1.81 -3.69 9.58
N ARG A 49 2.84 -4.49 9.27
CA ARG A 49 2.68 -5.80 8.61
C ARG A 49 1.90 -6.78 9.47
N ARG A 50 2.19 -6.87 10.77
CA ARG A 50 1.43 -7.71 11.70
C ARG A 50 -0.04 -7.28 11.76
N LEU A 51 -0.29 -5.98 11.80
CA LEU A 51 -1.66 -5.45 11.74
C LEU A 51 -2.37 -5.87 10.45
N LEU A 52 -1.67 -5.86 9.31
CA LEU A 52 -2.21 -6.34 8.04
C LEU A 52 -2.50 -7.84 8.05
N VAL A 53 -1.63 -8.65 8.63
CA VAL A 53 -1.85 -10.10 8.79
C VAL A 53 -3.11 -10.36 9.61
N VAL A 54 -3.29 -9.64 10.72
CA VAL A 54 -4.50 -9.73 11.54
C VAL A 54 -5.74 -9.33 10.75
N PHE A 55 -5.70 -8.18 10.06
CA PHE A 55 -6.81 -7.73 9.22
C PHE A 55 -7.16 -8.78 8.15
N ALA A 56 -6.18 -9.22 7.36
CA ALA A 56 -6.39 -10.16 6.27
C ALA A 56 -6.90 -11.51 6.80
N GLY A 57 -6.34 -12.01 7.90
CA GLY A 57 -6.79 -13.22 8.59
C GLY A 57 -8.27 -13.15 8.93
N VAL A 58 -8.71 -12.07 9.61
CA VAL A 58 -10.13 -11.86 9.93
C VAL A 58 -11.00 -11.86 8.68
N MET A 59 -10.59 -11.17 7.63
CA MET A 59 -11.37 -11.10 6.39
C MET A 59 -11.50 -12.47 5.73
N PHE A 60 -10.41 -13.23 5.61
CA PHE A 60 -10.43 -14.56 5.00
C PHE A 60 -11.19 -15.59 5.85
N GLU A 61 -10.99 -15.61 7.16
CA GLU A 61 -11.68 -16.52 8.10
C GLU A 61 -13.20 -16.36 8.06
N HIS A 62 -13.69 -15.15 7.77
CA HIS A 62 -15.12 -14.85 7.69
C HIS A 62 -15.65 -14.84 6.25
N GLY A 63 -14.91 -15.39 5.29
CA GLY A 63 -15.35 -15.53 3.90
C GLY A 63 -15.40 -14.22 3.10
N LEU A 64 -14.78 -13.15 3.61
CA LEU A 64 -14.77 -11.82 2.99
C LEU A 64 -13.59 -11.63 2.02
N GLY A 65 -12.86 -12.69 1.65
CA GLY A 65 -11.71 -12.64 0.75
C GLY A 65 -11.99 -12.03 -0.64
N ASN A 66 -13.25 -12.04 -1.08
CA ASN A 66 -13.69 -11.42 -2.34
C ASN A 66 -14.34 -10.03 -2.15
N SER A 67 -14.41 -9.54 -0.92
CA SER A 67 -15.08 -8.29 -0.54
C SER A 67 -14.09 -7.18 -0.19
N PHE A 68 -12.79 -7.43 -0.32
CA PHE A 68 -11.77 -6.39 -0.17
C PHE A 68 -10.61 -6.58 -1.13
N PHE A 69 -9.89 -5.51 -1.43
CA PHE A 69 -8.68 -5.56 -2.23
C PHE A 69 -7.71 -4.40 -1.91
N LEU A 70 -6.43 -4.58 -2.22
CA LEU A 70 -5.43 -3.50 -2.14
C LEU A 70 -5.80 -2.37 -3.10
N THR A 71 -5.69 -1.12 -2.65
CA THR A 71 -5.98 0.06 -3.45
C THR A 71 -4.90 1.12 -3.31
N GLY A 72 -4.98 2.19 -4.11
CA GLY A 72 -4.10 3.35 -4.05
C GLY A 72 -2.60 3.00 -4.02
N THR A 73 -1.87 3.60 -3.08
CA THR A 73 -0.42 3.42 -2.94
C THR A 73 -0.02 2.01 -2.49
N SER A 74 -0.93 1.25 -1.86
CA SER A 74 -0.68 -0.15 -1.49
C SER A 74 -0.76 -1.08 -2.68
N LEU A 75 -1.74 -0.89 -3.57
CA LEU A 75 -1.78 -1.62 -4.85
C LEU A 75 -0.58 -1.27 -5.72
N LEU A 76 -0.22 0.01 -5.78
CA LEU A 76 0.96 0.47 -6.50
C LEU A 76 2.25 -0.16 -5.94
N GLY A 77 2.38 -0.23 -4.61
CA GLY A 77 3.47 -0.94 -3.94
C GLY A 77 3.53 -2.42 -4.28
N SER A 78 2.38 -3.12 -4.27
CA SER A 78 2.30 -4.53 -4.68
C SER A 78 2.83 -4.74 -6.10
N ILE A 79 2.51 -3.84 -7.04
CA ILE A 79 2.98 -3.93 -8.44
C ILE A 79 4.45 -3.55 -8.56
N ARG A 80 4.89 -2.51 -7.86
CA ARG A 80 6.20 -1.88 -8.08
C ARG A 80 7.31 -2.47 -7.22
N HIS A 81 6.99 -2.99 -6.05
CA HIS A 81 7.95 -3.39 -5.02
C HIS A 81 7.65 -4.78 -4.42
N HIS A 82 6.55 -5.42 -4.83
CA HIS A 82 5.97 -6.59 -4.15
C HIS A 82 5.73 -6.37 -2.64
N ASP A 83 5.65 -5.11 -2.20
CA ASP A 83 5.62 -4.68 -0.81
C ASP A 83 5.22 -3.19 -0.71
N PHE A 84 5.31 -2.59 0.47
CA PHE A 84 5.14 -1.14 0.65
C PHE A 84 6.03 -0.34 -0.31
N ILE A 85 5.49 0.79 -0.78
CA ILE A 85 6.35 1.85 -1.31
C ILE A 85 7.26 2.33 -0.17
N PRO A 86 8.59 2.45 -0.39
CA PRO A 86 9.54 2.72 0.68
C PRO A 86 9.29 4.03 1.44
N TRP A 87 8.64 5.01 0.84
CA TRP A 87 8.36 6.31 1.47
C TRP A 87 6.88 6.50 1.84
N GLU A 88 6.08 5.44 1.86
CA GLU A 88 4.69 5.50 2.33
C GLU A 88 4.56 5.26 3.84
N THR A 89 3.42 5.66 4.41
CA THR A 89 3.13 5.53 5.85
C THR A 89 1.92 4.66 6.17
N LYS A 90 1.02 4.41 5.23
CA LYS A 90 -0.23 3.68 5.47
C LYS A 90 -0.46 2.56 4.47
N ILE A 91 -1.26 1.58 4.88
CA ILE A 91 -1.83 0.58 3.97
C ILE A 91 -3.21 1.05 3.56
N GLN A 92 -3.55 0.95 2.28
CA GLN A 92 -4.84 1.34 1.74
C GLN A 92 -5.57 0.12 1.18
N LEU A 93 -6.76 -0.12 1.71
CA LEU A 93 -7.65 -1.20 1.32
C LEU A 93 -8.99 -0.63 0.87
N SER A 94 -9.63 -1.29 -0.10
CA SER A 94 -11.03 -1.03 -0.44
C SER A 94 -11.88 -2.21 -0.01
N VAL A 95 -13.00 -1.95 0.65
CA VAL A 95 -13.95 -2.96 1.13
C VAL A 95 -15.34 -2.69 0.55
N ASP A 96 -16.08 -3.73 0.19
CA ASP A 96 -17.47 -3.58 -0.23
C ASP A 96 -18.29 -2.96 0.91
N VAL A 97 -18.97 -1.86 0.62
CA VAL A 97 -19.82 -1.14 1.58
C VAL A 97 -20.91 -2.05 2.16
N SER A 98 -21.39 -3.04 1.41
CA SER A 98 -22.37 -4.01 1.89
C SER A 98 -21.85 -4.84 3.07
N ALA A 99 -20.52 -5.04 3.16
CA ALA A 99 -19.85 -5.71 4.27
C ALA A 99 -19.43 -4.75 5.39
N GLN A 100 -19.54 -3.43 5.23
CA GLN A 100 -19.00 -2.41 6.15
C GLN A 100 -19.41 -2.66 7.61
N LYS A 101 -20.70 -2.85 7.88
CA LYS A 101 -21.20 -3.04 9.25
C LYS A 101 -20.62 -4.29 9.89
N PHE A 102 -20.51 -5.38 9.13
CA PHE A 102 -19.98 -6.64 9.62
C PHE A 102 -18.46 -6.55 9.85
N VAL A 103 -17.71 -5.98 8.91
CA VAL A 103 -16.27 -5.73 9.05
C VAL A 103 -15.98 -4.86 10.27
N ARG A 104 -16.73 -3.79 10.49
CA ARG A 104 -16.62 -2.95 11.69
C ARG A 104 -16.79 -3.73 12.96
N GLN A 105 -17.81 -4.59 13.02
CA GLN A 105 -18.05 -5.45 14.18
C GLN A 105 -16.86 -6.40 14.43
N LEU A 106 -16.34 -7.05 13.38
CA LEU A 106 -15.19 -7.95 13.51
C LEU A 106 -13.94 -7.20 14.01
N LEU A 107 -13.61 -6.07 13.39
CA LEU A 107 -12.42 -5.29 13.72
C LEU A 107 -12.52 -4.63 15.10
N SER A 108 -13.71 -4.20 15.54
CA SER A 108 -13.93 -3.70 16.90
C SER A 108 -13.75 -4.79 17.97
N ASN A 109 -13.81 -6.07 17.61
CA ASN A 109 -13.68 -7.20 18.52
C ASN A 109 -12.26 -7.82 18.56
N LEU A 110 -11.29 -7.26 17.82
CA LEU A 110 -9.90 -7.75 17.77
C LEU A 110 -9.16 -7.66 19.12
N GLY A 111 -9.76 -7.06 20.14
CA GLY A 111 -9.18 -6.92 21.47
C GLY A 111 -8.11 -5.83 21.53
N PRO A 112 -7.26 -5.83 22.58
CA PRO A 112 -6.40 -4.69 22.90
C PRO A 112 -5.21 -4.49 21.94
N CYS A 113 -4.95 -5.40 20.99
CA CYS A 113 -3.86 -5.21 20.03
C CYS A 113 -4.10 -4.00 19.10
N CYS A 114 -5.37 -3.70 18.88
CA CYS A 114 -5.82 -3.07 17.66
C CYS A 114 -6.99 -2.12 17.96
N GLN A 115 -6.94 -0.91 17.41
CA GLN A 115 -7.99 0.08 17.60
C GLN A 115 -8.59 0.49 16.27
N LEU A 116 -9.91 0.26 16.11
CA LEU A 116 -10.68 0.75 14.98
C LEU A 116 -11.23 2.14 15.28
N LYS A 117 -10.88 3.11 14.44
CA LYS A 117 -11.55 4.41 14.38
C LYS A 117 -12.46 4.44 13.16
N GLN A 118 -13.76 4.48 13.41
CA GLN A 118 -14.75 4.51 12.34
C GLN A 118 -14.88 5.94 11.78
N GLY A 119 -14.90 6.06 10.46
CA GLY A 119 -15.22 7.31 9.77
C GLY A 119 -16.48 7.17 8.93
N PHE A 120 -16.83 8.23 8.21
CA PHE A 120 -18.01 8.17 7.34
C PHE A 120 -17.71 7.44 6.02
N TYR A 121 -16.59 7.79 5.37
CA TYR A 121 -16.21 7.27 4.04
C TYR A 121 -15.06 6.27 4.07
N PHE A 122 -14.29 6.26 5.16
CA PHE A 122 -13.21 5.32 5.39
C PHE A 122 -13.06 5.10 6.89
N ASP A 123 -12.58 3.92 7.27
CA ASP A 123 -12.17 3.60 8.63
C ASP A 123 -10.65 3.56 8.74
N ARG A 124 -10.14 3.65 9.96
CA ARG A 124 -8.71 3.50 10.24
C ARG A 124 -8.49 2.47 11.31
N LEU A 125 -7.64 1.49 11.03
CA LEU A 125 -7.22 0.48 11.98
C LEU A 125 -5.78 0.76 12.40
N TYR A 126 -5.58 0.91 13.71
CA TYR A 126 -4.29 1.17 14.34
C TYR A 126 -3.85 -0.04 15.18
N THR A 127 -2.56 -0.10 15.48
CA THR A 127 -2.02 -0.99 16.52
C THR A 127 -1.48 -0.16 17.68
N LEU A 128 -1.84 -0.53 18.90
CA LEU A 128 -1.37 0.15 20.12
C LEU A 128 0.12 -0.14 20.40
N GLU A 129 0.71 -1.13 19.73
CA GLU A 129 2.14 -1.45 19.85
C GLU A 129 3.05 -0.35 19.30
N ILE A 130 2.53 0.51 18.43
CA ILE A 130 3.29 1.64 17.91
C ILE A 130 3.41 2.73 18.98
N GLU A 131 2.53 2.81 20.00
CA GLU A 131 2.42 3.98 20.89
C GLU A 131 3.35 4.01 22.13
N SER A 132 3.91 2.90 22.62
CA SER A 132 4.39 2.85 24.02
C SER A 132 5.90 3.00 24.29
N LYS A 133 6.81 2.92 23.30
CA LYS A 133 8.27 3.01 23.57
C LYS A 133 9.07 3.89 22.61
N ASP A 134 8.54 4.21 21.45
CA ASP A 134 9.23 5.03 20.44
C ASP A 134 9.00 6.56 20.68
N TYR A 135 8.27 6.93 21.75
CA TYR A 135 7.64 8.25 21.96
C TYR A 135 7.91 8.92 23.31
N SER A 136 8.95 8.54 24.07
CA SER A 136 9.25 9.28 25.32
C SER A 136 9.80 10.68 24.98
N SER A 137 8.92 11.67 24.87
CA SER A 137 9.25 13.08 24.94
C SER A 137 8.34 13.75 25.96
N GLU A 138 8.94 14.15 27.08
CA GLU A 138 8.36 14.87 28.22
C GLU A 138 7.78 16.27 27.89
N ASN A 139 7.49 16.60 26.63
CA ASN A 139 7.23 17.99 26.21
C ASN A 139 6.13 18.16 25.14
N LEU A 140 5.07 17.36 25.16
CA LEU A 140 3.89 17.63 24.32
C LEU A 140 2.78 18.23 25.17
N GLU A 141 2.49 19.52 24.94
CA GLU A 141 1.30 20.17 25.50
C GLU A 141 0.02 19.47 25.01
N PRO A 142 -1.03 19.40 25.85
CA PRO A 142 -2.17 18.50 25.62
C PRO A 142 -3.14 18.94 24.51
N ASP A 143 -3.03 20.17 24.00
CA ASP A 143 -4.08 20.80 23.20
C ASP A 143 -3.54 21.33 21.86
N SER A 144 -3.45 20.45 20.86
CA SER A 144 -3.62 20.86 19.45
C SER A 144 -3.88 19.67 18.52
N VAL A 145 -5.12 19.61 18.02
CA VAL A 145 -5.55 19.10 16.70
C VAL A 145 -4.95 17.76 16.22
N SER A 146 -5.79 16.72 16.35
CA SER A 146 -5.66 15.36 15.78
C SER A 146 -4.49 14.51 16.30
N SER A 147 -4.77 13.75 17.35
CA SER A 147 -3.92 12.66 17.88
C SER A 147 -3.80 11.45 16.94
N GLU A 148 -4.13 11.58 15.65
CA GLU A 148 -4.07 10.45 14.71
C GLU A 148 -2.62 10.11 14.36
N HIS A 149 -2.29 8.82 14.42
CA HIS A 149 -0.98 8.31 14.06
C HIS A 149 -0.83 8.23 12.54
N PRO A 150 0.29 8.67 11.92
CA PRO A 150 0.50 8.54 10.47
C PRO A 150 0.58 7.08 9.96
N PHE A 151 0.71 6.08 10.85
CA PHE A 151 0.90 4.67 10.50
C PHE A 151 -0.35 3.89 10.88
N HIS A 152 -1.11 3.45 9.88
CA HIS A 152 -2.38 2.75 10.05
C HIS A 152 -2.76 1.99 8.76
N ILE A 153 -3.80 1.16 8.87
CA ILE A 153 -4.53 0.65 7.71
C ILE A 153 -5.74 1.57 7.49
N GLU A 154 -5.80 2.20 6.34
CA GLU A 154 -6.93 2.98 5.84
C GLU A 154 -7.85 2.06 5.05
N ILE A 155 -9.11 1.96 5.48
CA ILE A 155 -10.12 1.09 4.91
C ILE A 155 -11.16 1.97 4.23
N GLY A 156 -11.01 2.19 2.93
CA GLY A 156 -12.02 2.87 2.11
C GLY A 156 -13.13 1.92 1.70
N TYR A 157 -14.29 2.47 1.35
CA TYR A 157 -15.44 1.67 0.90
C TYR A 157 -15.75 1.88 -0.58
N HIS A 158 -16.23 0.82 -1.24
CA HIS A 158 -16.78 0.88 -2.59
C HIS A 158 -18.19 0.31 -2.64
N ALA A 159 -19.00 0.81 -3.56
CA ALA A 159 -20.33 0.29 -3.84
C ALA A 159 -20.31 -0.48 -5.17
N ASN A 160 -20.93 -1.66 -5.16
CA ASN A 160 -21.06 -2.52 -6.33
C ASN A 160 -22.36 -2.21 -7.07
N GLY A 161 -22.25 -1.75 -8.31
CA GLY A 161 -23.34 -1.69 -9.29
C GLY A 161 -23.29 -2.88 -10.26
N TYR A 162 -24.23 -2.91 -11.21
CA TYR A 162 -24.32 -4.01 -12.18
C TYR A 162 -23.12 -4.07 -13.15
N PHE A 163 -22.68 -2.89 -13.62
CA PHE A 163 -21.58 -2.77 -14.59
C PHE A 163 -20.39 -1.99 -14.03
N THR A 164 -20.58 -1.29 -12.92
CA THR A 164 -19.59 -0.37 -12.36
C THR A 164 -19.42 -0.54 -10.87
N ILE A 165 -18.23 -0.23 -10.38
CA ILE A 165 -17.90 -0.11 -8.97
C ILE A 165 -17.57 1.35 -8.71
N SER A 166 -18.08 1.90 -7.62
CA SER A 166 -17.89 3.32 -7.30
C SER A 166 -17.26 3.48 -5.93
N ARG A 167 -16.23 4.31 -5.83
CA ARG A 167 -15.66 4.70 -4.53
C ARG A 167 -16.66 5.52 -3.74
N MET A 168 -16.76 5.23 -2.44
CA MET A 168 -17.38 6.14 -1.49
C MET A 168 -16.39 7.24 -1.10
N THR A 169 -16.77 8.50 -1.32
CA THR A 169 -15.94 9.67 -1.02
C THR A 169 -16.80 10.84 -0.54
N PRO A 170 -16.27 11.72 0.33
CA PRO A 170 -16.94 12.96 0.72
C PRO A 170 -17.14 13.95 -0.43
N LYS A 171 -16.33 13.90 -1.48
CA LYS A 171 -16.33 14.91 -2.54
C LYS A 171 -16.70 14.33 -3.88
N LEU A 172 -17.63 14.99 -4.58
CA LEU A 172 -18.10 14.53 -5.88
C LEU A 172 -16.95 14.47 -6.89
N GLU A 173 -16.03 15.45 -6.90
CA GLU A 173 -14.86 15.46 -7.80
C GLU A 173 -13.85 14.32 -7.55
N GLU A 174 -13.86 13.73 -6.36
CA GLU A 174 -13.03 12.58 -6.00
C GLU A 174 -13.72 11.25 -6.30
N THR A 175 -14.95 11.28 -6.85
CA THR A 175 -15.66 10.08 -7.25
C THR A 175 -14.87 9.39 -8.35
N ARG A 176 -14.60 8.11 -8.13
CA ARG A 176 -13.92 7.24 -9.09
C ARG A 176 -14.82 6.05 -9.31
N VAL A 177 -14.97 5.71 -10.59
CA VAL A 177 -15.84 4.65 -11.06
C VAL A 177 -15.01 3.74 -11.95
N TRP A 178 -15.07 2.45 -11.68
CA TRP A 178 -14.40 1.41 -12.46
C TRP A 178 -15.44 0.51 -13.09
N LEU A 179 -15.13 -0.09 -14.23
CA LEU A 179 -15.93 -1.20 -14.74
C LEU A 179 -15.75 -2.41 -13.81
N VAL A 180 -16.81 -3.19 -13.62
CA VAL A 180 -16.77 -4.42 -12.83
C VAL A 180 -15.67 -5.35 -13.34
N GLU A 181 -15.46 -5.44 -14.65
CA GLU A 181 -14.43 -6.27 -15.26
C GLU A 181 -12.99 -5.77 -15.06
N THR A 182 -12.80 -4.50 -14.70
CA THR A 182 -11.46 -3.98 -14.33
C THR A 182 -11.06 -4.48 -12.95
N VAL A 183 -12.05 -4.72 -12.07
CA VAL A 183 -11.82 -5.12 -10.68
C VAL A 183 -11.98 -6.62 -10.48
N PHE A 184 -13.08 -7.19 -10.94
CA PHE A 184 -13.45 -8.58 -10.68
C PHE A 184 -13.21 -9.51 -11.89
N PRO A 185 -12.86 -10.78 -11.65
CA PRO A 185 -12.59 -11.40 -10.35
C PRO A 185 -11.34 -10.81 -9.68
N LEU A 186 -11.23 -10.91 -8.35
CA LEU A 186 -10.00 -10.45 -7.69
C LEU A 186 -8.88 -11.47 -7.94
N TYR A 187 -7.66 -10.97 -8.13
CA TYR A 187 -6.44 -11.77 -8.21
C TYR A 187 -5.58 -11.58 -6.97
N LEU A 188 -4.83 -12.60 -6.59
CA LEU A 188 -3.90 -12.49 -5.48
C LEU A 188 -2.55 -11.98 -6.00
N ARG A 189 -2.03 -10.94 -5.34
CA ARG A 189 -0.69 -10.39 -5.61
C ARG A 189 0.12 -10.29 -4.32
N PRO A 190 1.46 -10.34 -4.42
CA PRO A 190 2.31 -10.23 -3.24
C PRO A 190 2.30 -8.80 -2.68
N PHE A 191 2.22 -8.71 -1.36
CA PHE A 191 2.43 -7.48 -0.61
C PHE A 191 3.15 -7.82 0.71
N GLY A 192 4.47 -7.70 0.69
CA GLY A 192 5.35 -8.18 1.74
C GLY A 192 5.29 -9.70 1.84
N SER A 193 4.93 -10.20 3.02
CA SER A 193 4.79 -11.63 3.30
C SER A 193 3.39 -12.20 3.02
N GLN A 194 2.46 -11.39 2.48
CA GLN A 194 1.07 -11.79 2.28
C GLN A 194 0.68 -11.82 0.79
N TRP A 195 -0.20 -12.76 0.45
CA TRP A 195 -0.94 -12.76 -0.81
C TRP A 195 -2.27 -12.08 -0.57
N LEU A 196 -2.48 -10.90 -1.15
CA LEU A 196 -3.68 -10.11 -0.93
C LEU A 196 -4.48 -9.92 -2.22
N PRO A 197 -5.82 -9.80 -2.12
CA PRO A 197 -6.64 -9.58 -3.29
C PRO A 197 -6.35 -8.20 -3.91
N THR A 198 -6.36 -8.15 -5.24
CA THR A 198 -6.20 -6.96 -6.06
C THR A 198 -7.19 -7.00 -7.21
N PRO A 199 -7.53 -5.85 -7.82
CA PRO A 199 -8.22 -5.81 -9.10
C PRO A 199 -7.55 -6.76 -10.13
N CYS A 200 -8.32 -7.48 -10.95
CA CYS A 200 -7.73 -8.34 -12.01
C CYS A 200 -6.96 -7.53 -13.06
N ASP A 201 -7.42 -6.33 -13.40
CA ASP A 201 -6.68 -5.36 -14.20
C ASP A 201 -6.21 -4.20 -13.31
N ALA A 202 -5.22 -4.51 -12.48
CA ALA A 202 -4.64 -3.56 -11.53
C ALA A 202 -4.01 -2.34 -12.20
N ARG A 203 -3.51 -2.45 -13.44
CA ARG A 203 -2.90 -1.32 -14.16
C ARG A 203 -3.96 -0.34 -14.62
N THR A 204 -5.03 -0.80 -15.26
CA THR A 204 -6.14 0.07 -15.66
C THR A 204 -6.82 0.68 -14.43
N TYR A 205 -7.01 -0.10 -13.36
CA TYR A 205 -7.53 0.40 -12.09
C TYR A 205 -6.71 1.57 -11.55
N LEU A 206 -5.38 1.43 -11.50
CA LEU A 206 -4.46 2.48 -11.03
C LEU A 206 -4.42 3.68 -11.97
N GLY A 207 -4.52 3.47 -13.28
CA GLY A 207 -4.58 4.55 -14.26
C GLY A 207 -5.80 5.46 -14.06
N ILE A 208 -6.98 4.87 -13.81
CA ILE A 208 -8.22 5.61 -13.46
C ILE A 208 -8.05 6.38 -12.15
N GLU A 209 -7.28 5.83 -11.22
CA GLU A 209 -6.93 6.46 -9.96
C GLU A 209 -5.91 7.60 -10.09
N GLY A 210 -5.36 7.82 -11.28
CA GLY A 210 -4.36 8.85 -11.56
C GLY A 210 -2.92 8.44 -11.23
N TYR A 211 -2.67 7.16 -10.98
CA TYR A 211 -1.32 6.63 -10.79
C TYR A 211 -0.71 6.19 -12.12
N ASP A 212 0.56 6.52 -12.31
CA ASP A 212 1.40 5.90 -13.33
C ASP A 212 2.41 4.97 -12.66
N VAL A 213 2.36 3.69 -13.03
CA VAL A 213 3.24 2.65 -12.47
C VAL A 213 4.73 2.92 -12.71
N ASN A 214 5.08 3.71 -13.74
CA ASN A 214 6.45 4.09 -14.07
C ASN A 214 6.92 5.41 -13.40
N SER A 215 5.98 6.16 -12.82
CA SER A 215 6.24 7.46 -12.19
C SER A 215 6.21 7.38 -10.66
N CYS A 216 7.19 7.98 -10.02
CA CYS A 216 7.32 8.02 -8.56
C CYS A 216 6.74 9.34 -8.04
N MET A 217 5.75 9.22 -7.16
CA MET A 217 5.10 10.32 -6.47
C MET A 217 5.59 10.38 -5.02
N PRO A 218 5.60 11.57 -4.39
CA PRO A 218 5.86 11.67 -2.96
C PRO A 218 4.85 10.87 -2.16
N SER A 219 5.22 10.58 -0.91
CA SER A 219 4.32 9.98 0.08
C SER A 219 2.95 10.64 0.11
N SER A 220 1.87 9.85 0.23
CA SER A 220 0.53 10.38 0.48
C SER A 220 0.51 11.29 1.72
N TYR A 221 1.35 11.00 2.72
CA TYR A 221 1.52 11.85 3.89
C TYR A 221 1.91 13.29 3.51
N TRP A 222 2.88 13.48 2.62
CA TRP A 222 3.34 14.80 2.20
C TRP A 222 2.27 15.53 1.38
N LEU A 223 1.58 14.80 0.50
CA LEU A 223 0.51 15.37 -0.34
C LEU A 223 -0.66 15.88 0.52
N GLU A 224 -1.07 15.09 1.52
CA GLU A 224 -2.19 15.41 2.41
C GLU A 224 -1.84 16.56 3.38
N ASN A 225 -0.63 16.57 3.95
CA ASN A 225 -0.29 17.47 5.05
C ASN A 225 0.47 18.74 4.63
N VAL A 226 1.12 18.74 3.47
CA VAL A 226 2.00 19.85 3.03
C VAL A 226 1.47 20.59 1.80
N ARG A 227 0.35 20.14 1.20
CA ARG A 227 -0.27 20.74 0.00
C ARG A 227 0.77 21.06 -1.08
N VAL A 228 1.57 20.06 -1.45
CA VAL A 228 2.57 20.20 -2.51
C VAL A 228 1.83 20.36 -3.84
N GLN A 229 1.58 21.61 -4.26
CA GLN A 229 0.79 21.96 -5.45
C GLN A 229 1.38 21.45 -6.78
N SER A 230 2.61 20.95 -6.75
CA SER A 230 3.37 20.57 -7.94
C SER A 230 4.52 19.64 -7.56
N ALA A 231 4.20 18.52 -6.91
CA ALA A 231 5.17 17.44 -6.87
C ALA A 231 5.25 16.83 -8.27
N PRO A 232 6.37 16.97 -9.01
CA PRO A 232 6.45 16.40 -10.34
C PRO A 232 6.34 14.89 -10.21
N ASN A 233 5.45 14.27 -10.99
CA ASN A 233 5.59 12.86 -11.32
C ASN A 233 7.01 12.70 -11.88
N ALA A 234 7.90 12.12 -11.07
CA ALA A 234 9.29 11.97 -11.42
C ALA A 234 9.49 10.57 -11.98
N SER A 235 10.40 10.42 -12.94
CA SER A 235 10.84 9.09 -13.36
C SER A 235 11.33 8.32 -12.12
N CYS A 236 10.90 7.06 -11.96
CA CYS A 236 11.40 6.21 -10.89
C CYS A 236 12.87 5.76 -11.10
N THR A 237 13.45 5.99 -12.28
CA THR A 237 14.80 5.52 -12.65
C THR A 237 15.89 5.88 -11.62
N PRO A 238 15.98 7.12 -11.09
CA PRO A 238 17.00 7.47 -10.11
C PRO A 238 16.87 6.71 -8.77
N LEU A 239 15.70 6.13 -8.49
CA LEU A 239 15.42 5.40 -7.26
C LEU A 239 15.73 3.90 -7.38
N LYS A 240 15.93 3.37 -8.60
CA LYS A 240 16.23 1.94 -8.83
C LYS A 240 17.54 1.48 -8.19
N GLY A 241 18.47 2.40 -7.95
CA GLY A 241 19.72 2.14 -7.22
C GLY A 241 19.58 2.10 -5.71
N LYS A 242 18.47 2.64 -5.17
CA LYS A 242 18.22 2.75 -3.74
C LYS A 242 17.16 1.78 -3.26
N TYR A 243 16.17 1.49 -4.10
CA TYR A 243 15.05 0.60 -3.82
C TYR A 243 14.90 -0.40 -4.94
N ALA A 244 14.49 -1.61 -4.60
CA ALA A 244 14.20 -2.62 -5.60
C ALA A 244 12.86 -2.33 -6.30
N PHE A 245 12.82 -2.51 -7.61
CA PHE A 245 11.63 -2.33 -8.45
C PHE A 245 11.31 -3.62 -9.19
N VAL A 246 10.03 -3.87 -9.41
CA VAL A 246 9.59 -4.96 -10.26
C VAL A 246 9.85 -4.57 -11.71
N ASP A 247 10.59 -5.42 -12.42
CA ASP A 247 10.68 -5.38 -13.87
C ASP A 247 9.36 -5.89 -14.42
N LEU A 248 8.48 -4.94 -14.71
CA LEU A 248 7.20 -5.20 -15.31
C LEU A 248 7.42 -5.74 -16.73
N PRO A 249 6.76 -6.85 -17.11
CA PRO A 249 6.80 -7.33 -18.48
C PRO A 249 6.35 -6.20 -19.41
N ASN A 250 7.12 -5.94 -20.46
CA ASN A 250 6.60 -5.19 -21.60
C ASN A 250 5.60 -6.09 -22.33
N ASP A 251 4.60 -5.52 -23.00
CA ASP A 251 3.64 -6.29 -23.84
C ASP A 251 4.32 -7.19 -24.89
N THR A 252 5.62 -7.01 -25.14
CA THR A 252 6.44 -7.79 -26.07
C THR A 252 7.40 -8.78 -25.40
N SER A 253 7.60 -8.74 -24.08
CA SER A 253 8.45 -9.73 -23.41
C SER A 253 7.65 -11.01 -23.20
N LYS A 254 7.77 -11.93 -24.15
CA LYS A 254 7.37 -13.34 -23.97
C LYS A 254 7.87 -13.82 -22.61
N ASN A 255 7.02 -14.55 -21.87
CA ASN A 255 7.33 -15.26 -20.62
C ASN A 255 8.70 -15.91 -20.74
N LEU A 256 9.74 -15.18 -20.33
CA LEU A 256 11.11 -15.53 -20.69
C LEU A 256 11.64 -16.60 -19.75
N TYR A 257 11.01 -16.80 -18.58
CA TYR A 257 11.39 -17.80 -17.61
C TYR A 257 10.17 -18.28 -16.78
N GLY A 258 9.88 -19.59 -16.83
CA GLY A 258 9.32 -20.35 -15.71
C GLY A 258 7.80 -20.44 -15.47
N CYS A 259 6.98 -19.45 -15.85
CA CYS A 259 5.53 -19.54 -15.62
C CYS A 259 4.82 -20.19 -16.83
N GLU A 260 4.55 -21.49 -16.77
CA GLU A 260 3.97 -22.28 -17.88
C GLU A 260 2.43 -22.16 -18.01
N LEU A 261 1.80 -21.25 -17.28
CA LEU A 261 0.33 -21.11 -17.24
C LEU A 261 -0.14 -19.87 -18.01
N THR A 262 -1.16 -20.05 -18.85
CA THR A 262 -1.86 -18.94 -19.52
C THR A 262 -2.51 -18.02 -18.50
N GLY A 263 -2.35 -16.70 -18.67
CA GLY A 263 -2.86 -15.70 -17.71
C GLY A 263 -1.96 -15.50 -16.48
N VAL A 264 -0.72 -15.97 -16.52
CA VAL A 264 0.30 -15.76 -15.48
C VAL A 264 1.56 -15.19 -16.12
N THR A 265 2.15 -14.19 -15.48
CA THR A 265 3.44 -13.62 -15.87
C THR A 265 4.47 -13.81 -14.76
N SER A 266 5.74 -13.92 -15.15
CA SER A 266 6.85 -13.78 -14.20
C SER A 266 7.12 -12.30 -13.95
N GLU A 267 7.22 -11.92 -12.68
CA GLU A 267 7.65 -10.60 -12.21
C GLU A 267 8.93 -10.74 -11.39
N ARG A 268 9.95 -9.97 -11.77
CA ARG A 268 11.28 -9.97 -11.12
C ARG A 268 11.44 -8.70 -10.32
N LEU A 269 11.69 -8.82 -9.02
CA LEU A 269 12.06 -7.70 -8.17
C LEU A 269 13.57 -7.49 -8.27
N VAL A 270 13.98 -6.34 -8.78
CA VAL A 270 15.37 -6.04 -9.15
C VAL A 270 15.85 -4.79 -8.44
N LEU A 271 17.03 -4.89 -7.82
CA LEU A 271 17.79 -3.74 -7.34
C LEU A 271 18.90 -3.44 -8.36
N GLN A 272 18.94 -2.21 -8.86
CA GLN A 272 19.99 -1.79 -9.78
C GLN A 272 21.26 -1.52 -8.96
N GLU A 273 22.31 -2.30 -9.16
CA GLU A 273 23.61 -2.00 -8.57
C GLU A 273 24.46 -1.20 -9.58
N ASN A 274 25.74 -1.00 -9.29
CA ASN A 274 26.64 -0.30 -10.21
C ASN A 274 26.56 -0.96 -11.61
N PHE A 275 26.26 -0.14 -12.62
CA PHE A 275 26.09 -0.60 -13.99
C PHE A 275 27.32 -1.42 -14.43
N PRO A 276 27.15 -2.63 -15.02
CA PRO A 276 25.93 -3.20 -15.60
C PRO A 276 25.18 -4.20 -14.70
N TYR A 277 25.46 -4.28 -13.40
CA TYR A 277 24.96 -5.37 -12.56
C TYR A 277 23.57 -5.05 -11.98
N ASN A 278 22.57 -5.83 -12.39
CA ASN A 278 21.24 -5.83 -11.78
C ASN A 278 21.12 -7.05 -10.88
N ARG A 279 20.83 -6.83 -9.60
CA ARG A 279 20.61 -7.91 -8.64
C ARG A 279 19.13 -8.25 -8.57
N VAL A 280 18.78 -9.45 -9.00
CA VAL A 280 17.43 -10.00 -8.85
C VAL A 280 17.28 -10.48 -7.42
N LEU A 281 16.39 -9.85 -6.67
CA LEU A 281 16.12 -10.19 -5.27
C LEU A 281 15.08 -11.30 -5.17
N ARG A 282 14.13 -11.32 -6.10
CA ARG A 282 13.02 -12.27 -6.15
C ARG A 282 12.49 -12.38 -7.57
N GLU A 283 11.97 -13.54 -7.89
CA GLU A 283 11.14 -13.77 -9.05
C GLU A 283 9.86 -14.49 -8.62
N ILE A 284 8.70 -14.08 -9.14
CA ILE A 284 7.43 -14.70 -8.79
C ILE A 284 6.44 -14.67 -9.95
N CYS A 285 5.70 -15.76 -10.07
CA CYS A 285 4.56 -15.85 -10.98
C CYS A 285 3.33 -15.19 -10.36
N VAL A 286 2.72 -14.24 -11.07
CA VAL A 286 1.46 -13.60 -10.65
C VAL A 286 0.43 -13.67 -11.77
N ALA A 287 -0.84 -13.73 -11.39
CA ALA A 287 -1.94 -13.69 -12.35
C ALA A 287 -2.00 -12.32 -13.03
N THR A 288 -2.28 -12.33 -14.33
CA THR A 288 -2.44 -11.13 -15.16
C THR A 288 -3.64 -11.26 -16.06
N ARG A 289 -4.32 -10.13 -16.28
CA ARG A 289 -5.30 -9.97 -17.35
C ARG A 289 -4.69 -9.15 -18.48
#